data_AF-A0A3C0GIM0-F1
#
_entry.id   AF-A0A3C0GIM0-F1
#
_cell.length_a   1.000
_cell.length_b   1.000
_cell.length_c   1.000
_cell.angle_alpha   90.00
_cell.angle_beta   90.00
_cell.angle_gamma   90.00
#
_symmetry.space_group_name_H-M   'P 1'
#
loop_
_entity.id
_entity.type
_entity.pdbx_description
1 polymer ?
#
loop_
_entity_poly.entity_id
_entity_poly.type
_entity_poly.pdbx_seq_one_letter_code
_entity_poly.pdbx_strand_id
1 'polypeptide(L)'
;MHAIASISLGNIENYLYQFSDGNIPFTPNTDDVPTVLQLKKAIRDVEQSVEKMLGKAIVINYDYAEKPEDLEKYYAKKTIVLLQETLAAIAADALAKEAFVNAVKELSFHLGEENTVNLQNNMLTVCLDFSKGIKSVASKAVLQDRIEKCL
;
A
#
# COMPACT_ATOMS: atom_id res chain seq x y z
N MET A 1 18.15 -13.02 -33.11
CA MET A 1 18.19 -11.78 -32.33
C MET A 1 16.89 -11.04 -32.61
N HIS A 2 15.91 -11.10 -31.71
CA HIS A 2 14.63 -10.42 -31.91
C HIS A 2 14.67 -9.09 -31.16
N ALA A 3 14.66 -7.99 -31.90
CA ALA A 3 14.55 -6.65 -31.35
C ALA A 3 13.06 -6.24 -31.33
N ILE A 4 12.60 -5.72 -30.19
CA ILE A 4 11.28 -5.09 -30.10
C ILE A 4 11.39 -3.73 -30.82
N ALA A 5 10.70 -3.59 -31.95
CA ALA A 5 10.78 -2.40 -32.79
C ALA A 5 9.92 -1.23 -32.28
N SER A 6 8.86 -1.50 -31.50
CA SER A 6 8.04 -0.47 -30.86
C SER A 6 7.16 -1.04 -29.76
N ILE A 7 6.97 -0.29 -28.68
CA ILE A 7 5.91 -0.50 -27.69
C ILE A 7 4.96 0.69 -27.83
N SER A 8 3.70 0.43 -28.19
CA SER A 8 2.65 1.45 -28.23
C SER A 8 1.85 1.39 -26.94
N LEU A 9 1.80 2.51 -26.21
CA LEU A 9 1.02 2.65 -24.98
C LEU A 9 -0.25 3.45 -25.32
N GLY A 10 -1.41 2.79 -25.30
CA GLY A 10 -2.70 3.46 -25.43
C GLY A 10 -3.09 4.18 -24.14
N ASN A 11 -3.88 5.25 -24.27
CA ASN A 11 -4.38 6.08 -23.16
C ASN A 11 -3.25 6.67 -22.29
N ILE A 12 -2.13 7.06 -22.90
CA ILE A 12 -0.93 7.52 -22.20
C ILE A 12 -1.21 8.78 -21.35
N GLU A 13 -2.17 9.60 -21.75
CA GLU A 13 -2.69 10.74 -21.00
C GLU A 13 -3.16 10.37 -19.59
N ASN A 14 -3.70 9.15 -19.39
CA ASN A 14 -4.14 8.66 -18.09
C ASN A 14 -3.00 8.16 -17.20
N TYR A 15 -1.78 8.06 -17.72
CA TYR A 15 -0.61 7.52 -17.02
C TYR A 15 0.60 8.45 -17.04
N LEU A 16 0.53 9.57 -17.78
CA LEU A 16 1.62 10.53 -17.95
C LEU A 16 2.16 11.04 -16.60
N TYR A 17 1.27 11.21 -15.62
CA TYR A 17 1.63 11.63 -14.26
C TYR A 17 2.61 10.64 -13.58
N GLN A 18 2.51 9.34 -13.87
CA GLN A 18 3.40 8.31 -13.31
C GLN A 18 4.84 8.41 -13.84
N PHE A 19 5.04 9.09 -14.98
CA PHE A 19 6.35 9.32 -15.59
C PHE A 19 6.88 10.73 -15.35
N SER A 20 6.13 11.56 -14.62
CA SER A 20 6.41 12.99 -14.48
C SER A 20 7.23 13.36 -13.25
N ASP A 21 7.63 12.40 -12.41
CA ASP A 21 8.25 12.65 -11.10
C ASP A 21 7.47 13.64 -10.23
N GLY A 22 6.14 13.64 -10.35
CA GLY A 22 5.24 14.55 -9.63
C GLY A 22 5.08 15.94 -10.27
N ASN A 23 5.71 16.20 -11.42
CA ASN A 23 5.61 17.49 -12.11
C ASN A 23 4.29 17.67 -12.87
N ILE A 24 3.59 16.58 -13.20
CA ILE A 24 2.27 16.65 -13.82
C ILE A 24 1.22 16.41 -12.73
N PRO A 25 0.34 17.39 -12.46
CA PRO A 25 -0.73 17.22 -11.48
C PRO A 25 -1.65 16.07 -11.90
N PHE A 26 -1.99 15.22 -10.94
CA PHE A 26 -2.87 14.08 -11.14
C PHE A 26 -4.19 14.31 -10.41
N THR A 27 -5.27 14.06 -11.12
CA THR A 27 -6.61 13.99 -10.52
C THR A 27 -7.21 12.63 -10.90
N PRO A 28 -7.54 11.76 -9.92
CA PRO A 28 -8.15 10.48 -10.21
C PRO A 28 -9.56 10.68 -10.80
N ASN A 29 -10.01 9.74 -11.63
CA ASN A 29 -11.40 9.72 -12.07
C ASN A 29 -12.32 9.54 -10.86
N THR A 30 -13.48 10.21 -10.88
CA THR A 30 -14.44 10.16 -9.77
C THR A 30 -14.87 8.73 -9.44
N ASP A 31 -15.01 7.87 -10.46
CA ASP A 31 -15.38 6.45 -10.28
C ASP A 31 -14.29 5.62 -9.58
N ASP A 32 -13.03 6.08 -9.64
CA ASP A 32 -11.89 5.42 -9.00
C ASP A 32 -11.69 5.86 -7.54
N VAL A 33 -12.26 7.02 -7.15
CA VAL A 33 -12.17 7.57 -5.79
C VAL A 33 -13.17 6.86 -4.88
N PRO A 34 -12.71 6.07 -3.89
CA PRO A 34 -13.60 5.41 -2.98
C PRO A 34 -14.18 6.40 -1.96
N THR A 35 -15.37 6.09 -1.45
CA THR A 35 -15.86 6.70 -0.23
C THR A 35 -15.09 6.18 0.99
N VAL A 36 -15.10 6.93 2.10
CA VAL A 36 -14.51 6.48 3.37
C VAL A 36 -15.13 5.15 3.84
N LEU A 37 -16.43 4.94 3.59
CA LEU A 37 -17.10 3.69 3.91
C LEU A 37 -16.56 2.52 3.08
N GLN A 38 -16.28 2.74 1.79
CA GLN A 38 -15.66 1.73 0.92
C GLN A 38 -14.22 1.42 1.36
N LEU A 39 -13.44 2.42 1.82
CA LEU A 39 -12.11 2.19 2.38
C LEU A 39 -12.17 1.34 3.66
N LYS A 40 -13.06 1.68 4.60
CA LYS A 40 -13.28 0.89 5.82
C LYS A 40 -13.70 -0.55 5.51
N LYS A 41 -14.55 -0.75 4.50
CA LYS A 41 -14.92 -2.08 4.02
C LYS A 41 -13.71 -2.83 3.47
N ALA A 42 -12.92 -2.20 2.60
CA ALA A 42 -11.73 -2.81 2.02
C ALA A 42 -10.70 -3.21 3.07
N ILE A 43 -10.47 -2.36 4.08
CA ILE A 43 -9.60 -2.67 5.23
C ILE A 43 -10.10 -3.93 5.94
N ARG A 44 -11.40 -3.99 6.27
CA ARG A 44 -11.99 -5.13 6.96
C ARG A 44 -11.94 -6.42 6.14
N ASP A 45 -12.09 -6.33 4.82
CA ASP A 45 -11.94 -7.46 3.90
C ASP A 45 -10.48 -7.97 3.90
N VAL A 46 -9.51 -7.05 3.94
CA VAL A 46 -8.07 -7.38 4.06
C VAL A 46 -7.76 -8.00 5.42
N GLU A 47 -8.25 -7.46 6.53
CA GLU A 47 -8.07 -8.04 7.88
C GLU A 47 -8.52 -9.51 7.93
N GLN A 48 -9.72 -9.80 7.40
CA GLN A 48 -10.22 -11.18 7.34
C GLN A 48 -9.38 -12.08 6.44
N SER A 49 -8.90 -11.55 5.31
CA SER A 49 -8.03 -12.30 4.41
C SER A 49 -6.69 -12.60 5.09
N VAL A 50 -6.11 -11.61 5.77
CA VAL A 50 -4.82 -11.68 6.46
C VAL A 50 -4.90 -12.63 7.64
N GLU A 51 -6.00 -12.60 8.41
CA GLU A 51 -6.24 -13.54 9.51
C GLU A 51 -6.20 -15.00 9.01
N LYS A 52 -6.83 -15.29 7.87
CA LYS A 52 -6.79 -16.63 7.26
C LYS A 52 -5.38 -17.03 6.81
N MET A 53 -4.61 -16.09 6.27
CA MET A 53 -3.26 -16.35 5.75
C MET A 53 -2.22 -16.52 6.88
N LEU A 54 -2.26 -15.63 7.88
CA LEU A 54 -1.32 -15.60 8.99
C LEU A 54 -1.74 -16.50 10.16
N GLY A 55 -3.02 -16.85 10.28
CA GLY A 55 -3.56 -17.60 11.42
C GLY A 55 -3.71 -16.76 12.68
N LYS A 56 -3.62 -15.43 12.57
CA LYS A 56 -3.74 -14.46 13.66
C LYS A 56 -4.47 -13.22 13.17
N ALA A 57 -5.44 -12.75 13.93
CA ALA A 57 -6.09 -11.47 13.69
C ALA A 57 -5.12 -10.31 13.92
N ILE A 58 -5.08 -9.38 12.97
CA ILE A 58 -4.34 -8.11 13.05
C ILE A 58 -5.33 -7.00 12.75
N VAL A 59 -5.26 -5.94 13.54
CA VAL A 59 -6.05 -4.74 13.31
C VAL A 59 -5.32 -3.86 12.30
N ILE A 60 -6.00 -3.41 11.26
CA ILE A 60 -5.47 -2.49 10.25
C ILE A 60 -6.19 -1.16 10.40
N ASN A 61 -5.44 -0.12 10.74
CA ASN A 61 -5.93 1.24 10.86
C ASN A 61 -5.43 2.08 9.69
N TYR A 62 -6.34 2.82 9.08
CA TYR A 62 -5.98 3.93 8.20
C TYR A 62 -6.05 5.21 9.03
N ASP A 63 -4.89 5.85 9.23
CA ASP A 63 -4.78 7.14 9.90
C ASP A 63 -4.90 8.25 8.85
N TYR A 64 -6.01 8.98 8.91
CA TYR A 64 -6.40 9.99 7.93
C TYR A 64 -7.02 11.19 8.63
N ALA A 65 -6.88 12.38 8.02
CA ALA A 65 -7.48 13.59 8.53
C ALA A 65 -9.02 13.48 8.54
N GLU A 66 -9.73 14.20 9.43
CA GLU A 66 -11.19 14.08 9.60
C GLU A 66 -12.00 14.10 8.28
N LYS A 67 -11.51 14.83 7.28
CA LYS A 67 -12.02 14.82 5.90
C LYS A 67 -10.88 14.60 4.89
N PRO A 68 -10.62 13.36 4.46
CA PRO A 68 -9.55 13.09 3.50
C PRO A 68 -9.94 13.60 2.11
N GLU A 69 -8.95 14.02 1.35
CA GLU A 69 -9.13 14.46 -0.03
C GLU A 69 -9.35 13.28 -0.99
N ASP A 70 -9.83 13.54 -2.20
CA ASP A 70 -10.10 12.48 -3.18
C ASP A 70 -8.81 11.77 -3.65
N LEU A 71 -7.72 12.54 -3.79
CA LEU A 71 -6.40 12.01 -4.09
C LEU A 71 -5.88 11.10 -2.98
N GLU A 72 -6.08 11.53 -1.74
CA GLU A 72 -5.72 10.77 -0.55
C GLU A 72 -6.52 9.45 -0.48
N LYS A 73 -7.84 9.50 -0.65
CA LYS A 73 -8.69 8.29 -0.71
C LYS A 73 -8.28 7.34 -1.82
N TYR A 74 -7.94 7.87 -2.99
CA TYR A 74 -7.46 7.08 -4.13
C TYR A 74 -6.18 6.32 -3.76
N TYR A 75 -5.19 6.99 -3.19
CA TYR A 75 -3.94 6.36 -2.80
C TYR A 75 -4.07 5.46 -1.56
N ALA A 76 -5.00 5.74 -0.65
CA ALA A 76 -5.33 4.84 0.45
C ALA A 76 -5.82 3.48 -0.06
N LYS A 77 -6.72 3.47 -1.06
CA LYS A 77 -7.17 2.22 -1.71
C LYS A 77 -6.02 1.45 -2.34
N LYS A 78 -5.10 2.14 -3.00
CA LYS A 78 -3.91 1.52 -3.60
C LYS A 78 -2.96 0.96 -2.54
N THR A 79 -2.81 1.67 -1.42
CA THR A 79 -2.03 1.23 -0.25
C THR A 79 -2.61 -0.02 0.37
N ILE A 80 -3.94 -0.11 0.53
CA ILE A 80 -4.62 -1.29 1.07
C ILE A 80 -4.31 -2.53 0.21
N VAL A 81 -4.35 -2.39 -1.12
CA VAL A 81 -3.99 -3.49 -2.04
C VAL A 81 -2.52 -3.88 -1.90
N LEU A 82 -1.61 -2.89 -1.85
CA LEU A 82 -0.19 -3.13 -1.66
C LEU A 82 0.12 -3.85 -0.33
N LEU A 83 -0.54 -3.45 0.77
CA LEU A 83 -0.43 -4.09 2.07
C LEU A 83 -0.93 -5.53 2.01
N GLN A 84 -2.08 -5.78 1.38
CA GLN A 84 -2.60 -7.14 1.23
C GLN A 84 -1.62 -8.04 0.47
N GLU A 85 -1.07 -7.57 -0.66
CA GLU A 85 -0.07 -8.32 -1.43
C GLU A 85 1.21 -8.59 -0.63
N THR A 86 1.66 -7.61 0.16
CA THR A 86 2.86 -7.70 0.98
C THR A 86 2.67 -8.70 2.12
N LEU A 87 1.53 -8.64 2.83
CA LEU A 87 1.19 -9.58 3.90
C LEU A 87 0.98 -11.00 3.36
N ALA A 88 0.44 -11.15 2.16
CA ALA A 88 0.34 -12.45 1.49
C ALA A 88 1.72 -13.04 1.16
N ALA A 89 2.67 -12.20 0.74
CA ALA A 89 4.05 -12.62 0.49
C ALA A 89 4.76 -13.05 1.78
N ILE A 90 4.62 -12.27 2.87
CA ILE A 90 5.14 -12.63 4.20
C ILE A 90 4.51 -13.95 4.67
N ALA A 91 3.19 -14.13 4.49
CA ALA A 91 2.50 -15.34 4.91
C ALA A 91 2.94 -16.61 4.14
N ALA A 92 3.50 -16.45 2.95
CA ALA A 92 4.00 -17.57 2.13
C ALA A 92 5.38 -18.08 2.59
N ASP A 93 6.15 -17.27 3.31
CA ASP A 93 7.42 -17.66 3.93
C ASP A 93 7.18 -18.04 5.40
N ALA A 94 7.52 -19.27 5.78
CA ALA A 94 7.26 -19.75 7.15
C ALA A 94 8.00 -18.97 8.23
N LEU A 95 9.25 -18.56 7.98
CA LEU A 95 10.07 -17.83 8.94
C LEU A 95 9.60 -16.37 9.04
N ALA A 96 9.36 -15.72 7.90
CA ALA A 96 8.86 -14.34 7.89
C ALA A 96 7.47 -14.25 8.55
N LYS A 97 6.60 -15.23 8.26
CA LYS A 97 5.28 -15.35 8.90
C LYS A 97 5.40 -15.46 10.42
N GLU A 98 6.25 -16.35 10.92
CA GLU A 98 6.41 -16.54 12.36
C GLU A 98 6.92 -15.27 13.05
N ALA A 99 7.97 -14.65 12.50
CA ALA A 99 8.51 -13.39 13.01
C ALA A 99 7.43 -12.29 13.03
N PHE A 100 6.68 -12.15 11.93
CA PHE A 100 5.63 -11.16 11.80
C PHE A 100 4.50 -11.37 12.82
N VAL A 101 4.00 -12.61 12.94
CA VAL A 101 2.91 -12.96 13.86
C VAL A 101 3.32 -12.76 15.33
N ASN A 102 4.59 -12.94 15.67
CA ASN A 102 5.09 -12.69 17.02
C ASN A 102 5.26 -11.19 17.32
N ALA A 103 5.77 -10.43 16.37
CA ALA A 103 6.12 -9.03 16.59
C ALA A 103 4.92 -8.07 16.40
N VAL A 104 4.03 -8.33 15.44
CA VAL A 104 2.98 -7.39 15.02
C VAL A 104 1.60 -7.81 15.55
N LYS A 105 0.89 -6.86 16.16
CA LYS A 105 -0.53 -6.98 16.58
C LYS A 105 -1.43 -6.02 15.82
N GLU A 106 -0.91 -4.84 15.52
CA GLU A 106 -1.64 -3.78 14.85
C GLU A 106 -0.78 -3.21 13.71
N LEU A 107 -1.43 -2.84 12.62
CA LEU A 107 -0.83 -2.16 11.49
C LEU A 107 -1.55 -0.84 11.29
N SER A 108 -0.85 0.27 11.39
CA SER A 108 -1.37 1.59 11.04
C SER A 108 -0.69 2.08 9.78
N PHE A 109 -1.44 2.62 8.83
CA PHE A 109 -0.88 3.28 7.66
C PHE A 109 -1.45 4.68 7.47
N HIS A 110 -0.62 5.59 6.97
CA HIS A 110 -1.01 6.94 6.57
C HIS A 110 -0.24 7.38 5.32
N LEU A 111 -0.73 8.46 4.71
CA LEU A 111 -0.03 9.11 3.60
C LEU A 111 0.76 10.29 4.17
N GLY A 112 2.03 10.43 3.78
CA GLY A 112 2.89 11.49 4.28
C GLY A 112 3.91 11.95 3.24
N GLU A 113 5.00 12.54 3.70
CA GLU A 113 6.07 13.09 2.83
C GLU A 113 7.28 12.16 2.72
N GLU A 114 7.36 11.12 3.55
CA GLU A 114 8.48 10.18 3.56
C GLU A 114 8.01 8.72 3.62
N ASN A 115 8.73 7.85 2.91
CA ASN A 115 8.50 6.41 2.97
C ASN A 115 9.17 5.82 4.21
N THR A 116 8.37 5.49 5.23
CA THR A 116 8.89 4.92 6.48
C THR A 116 8.10 3.69 6.89
N VAL A 117 8.81 2.74 7.50
CA VAL A 117 8.25 1.56 8.14
C VAL A 117 8.90 1.47 9.50
N ASN A 118 8.10 1.46 10.55
CA ASN A 118 8.58 1.41 11.92
C ASN A 118 7.75 0.40 12.72
N LEU A 119 8.41 -0.34 13.61
CA LEU A 119 7.74 -1.22 14.56
C LEU A 119 8.01 -0.73 15.98
N GLN A 120 6.96 -0.36 16.70
CA GLN A 120 7.05 0.04 18.10
C GLN A 120 5.88 -0.54 18.88
N ASN A 121 6.15 -1.14 20.05
CA ASN A 121 5.10 -1.71 20.92
C ASN A 121 4.11 -2.64 20.19
N ASN A 122 4.61 -3.45 19.24
CA ASN A 122 3.83 -4.35 18.40
C ASN A 122 2.86 -3.67 17.41
N MET A 123 3.00 -2.35 17.22
CA MET A 123 2.32 -1.59 16.19
C MET A 123 3.30 -1.32 15.03
N LEU A 124 2.97 -1.86 13.86
CA LEU A 124 3.68 -1.59 12.62
C LEU A 124 3.08 -0.33 12.00
N THR A 125 3.87 0.74 11.88
CA THR A 125 3.46 1.98 11.22
C THR A 125 4.09 2.05 9.83
N VAL A 126 3.25 2.26 8.82
CA VAL A 126 3.66 2.41 7.42
C VAL A 126 3.26 3.81 6.93
N CYS A 127 4.24 4.65 6.65
CA CYS A 127 4.03 5.93 5.97
C CYS A 127 4.46 5.80 4.51
N LEU A 128 3.62 6.24 3.58
CA LEU A 128 3.93 6.23 2.15
C LEU A 128 3.79 7.63 1.57
N ASP A 129 4.84 8.07 0.86
CA ASP A 129 4.88 9.36 0.16
C ASP A 129 4.29 9.22 -1.24
N PHE A 130 3.14 9.83 -1.54
CA PHE A 130 2.54 9.70 -2.86
C PHE A 130 2.81 10.88 -3.80
N SER A 131 3.71 11.81 -3.45
CA SER A 131 4.05 12.98 -4.26
C SER A 131 4.47 12.63 -5.69
N LYS A 132 5.08 11.47 -5.89
CA LYS A 132 5.52 10.94 -7.19
C LYS A 132 4.69 9.74 -7.69
N GLY A 133 3.56 9.45 -7.05
CA GLY A 133 2.71 8.29 -7.31
C GLY A 133 3.19 6.98 -6.67
N ILE A 134 2.34 5.94 -6.63
CA ILE A 134 2.62 4.71 -5.85
C ILE A 134 3.85 3.91 -6.34
N LYS A 135 4.07 3.87 -7.65
CA LYS A 135 5.12 3.03 -8.26
C LYS A 135 6.53 3.55 -8.00
N SER A 136 6.68 4.85 -7.79
CA SER A 136 7.99 5.47 -7.49
C SER A 136 8.37 5.34 -6.00
N VAL A 137 7.47 4.81 -5.18
CA VAL A 137 7.44 5.02 -3.74
C VAL A 137 7.47 3.70 -2.98
N ALA A 138 6.68 2.70 -3.42
CA ALA A 138 6.69 1.38 -2.81
C ALA A 138 6.28 0.27 -3.79
N SER A 139 7.07 -0.81 -3.82
CA SER A 139 6.68 -2.09 -4.40
C SER A 139 6.47 -3.10 -3.28
N LYS A 140 5.72 -4.18 -3.54
CA LYS A 140 5.50 -5.24 -2.54
C LYS A 140 6.82 -5.78 -1.98
N ALA A 141 7.85 -5.93 -2.82
CA ALA A 141 9.16 -6.45 -2.43
C ALA A 141 9.92 -5.45 -1.55
N VAL A 142 9.86 -4.16 -1.89
CA VAL A 142 10.50 -3.11 -1.09
C VAL A 142 9.79 -2.94 0.26
N LEU A 143 8.46 -3.01 0.27
CA LEU A 143 7.69 -2.91 1.51
C LEU A 143 7.91 -4.14 2.40
N GLN A 144 7.93 -5.34 1.81
CA GLN A 144 8.29 -6.57 2.51
C GLN A 144 9.67 -6.47 3.16
N ASP A 145 10.71 -6.13 2.39
CA ASP A 145 12.09 -5.99 2.90
C ASP A 145 12.18 -4.97 4.05
N ARG A 146 11.45 -3.85 3.94
CA ARG A 146 11.40 -2.84 5.02
C ARG A 146 10.69 -3.36 6.27
N ILE A 147 9.61 -4.12 6.13
CA ILE A 147 8.91 -4.74 7.26
C ILE A 147 9.81 -5.77 7.94
N GLU A 148 10.41 -6.67 7.16
CA GLU A 148 11.27 -7.74 7.68
C GLU A 148 12.49 -7.21 8.44
N LYS A 149 13.04 -6.05 8.04
CA LYS A 149 14.12 -5.37 8.77
C LYS A 149 13.71 -4.82 10.14
N CYS A 150 12.40 -4.68 10.39
CA CYS A 150 11.87 -4.21 11.66
C CYS A 150 11.43 -5.35 12.60
N LEU A 151 11.38 -6.60 12.12
CA LEU A 151 10.97 -7.80 12.87
C LEU A 151 12.16 -8.40 13.63
#